data_AF-A0A537W1J6-F1
#
_entry.id   AF-A0A537W1J6-F1
#
_cell.length_a   1.000
_cell.length_b   1.000
_cell.length_c   1.000
_cell.angle_alpha   90.00
_cell.angle_beta   90.00
_cell.angle_gamma   90.00
#
_symmetry.space_group_name_H-M   'P 1'
#
loop_
_entity.id
_entity.type
_entity.pdbx_description
1 polymer ?
#
loop_
_entity_poly.entity_id
_entity_poly.type
_entity_poly.pdbx_seq_one_letter_code
_entity_poly.pdbx_strand_id
1 'polypeptide(L)'
;EDRLAISDLFVRYTTALDRGDVETLVDCFTPDGSLDSPAVGQHSGHAAIRAFAERFARFHERGGQLRHVISNLAVTIEGERAQATCYLLNILTRNGKSELLAPGRYECDLVKSEGNWRFRRRVVILDHDITLDGI
;
A
#
# COMPACT_ATOMS: atom_id res chain seq x y z
N GLU A 1 21.98 -1.36 -1.69
CA GLU A 1 21.05 -1.39 -2.84
C GLU A 1 19.69 -1.96 -2.44
N ASP A 2 19.60 -3.17 -1.89
CA ASP A 2 18.31 -3.78 -1.55
C ASP A 2 17.43 -2.95 -0.61
N ARG A 3 17.98 -2.36 0.46
CA ARG A 3 17.21 -1.48 1.35
C ARG A 3 16.62 -0.27 0.63
N LEU A 4 17.34 0.30 -0.33
CA LEU A 4 16.85 1.42 -1.15
C LEU A 4 15.77 0.93 -2.11
N ALA A 5 15.99 -0.20 -2.80
CA ALA A 5 14.99 -0.80 -3.68
C ALA A 5 13.69 -1.17 -2.93
N ILE A 6 13.79 -1.62 -1.68
CA ILE A 6 12.63 -1.86 -0.80
C ILE A 6 11.96 -0.54 -0.42
N SER A 7 12.74 0.49 -0.06
CA SER A 7 12.18 1.84 0.16
C SER A 7 11.42 2.35 -1.07
N ASP A 8 11.99 2.19 -2.26
CA ASP A 8 11.39 2.57 -3.52
C ASP A 8 10.13 1.75 -3.83
N LEU A 9 10.08 0.46 -3.48
CA LEU A 9 8.87 -0.36 -3.58
C LEU A 9 7.72 0.22 -2.74
N PHE A 10 7.98 0.61 -1.50
CA PHE A 10 6.97 1.20 -0.63
C PHE A 10 6.47 2.55 -1.17
N VAL A 11 7.39 3.42 -1.60
CA VAL A 11 7.05 4.72 -2.20
C VAL A 11 6.30 4.54 -3.52
N ARG A 12 6.72 3.61 -4.38
CA ARG A 12 6.05 3.31 -5.65
C ARG A 12 4.62 2.84 -5.42
N TYR A 13 4.41 1.91 -4.49
CA TYR A 13 3.07 1.44 -4.14
C TYR A 13 2.17 2.56 -3.64
N THR A 14 2.62 3.35 -2.66
CA THR A 14 1.79 4.40 -2.05
C THR A 14 1.45 5.52 -3.03
N THR A 15 2.43 5.93 -3.84
CA THR A 15 2.22 6.98 -4.85
C THR A 15 1.38 6.50 -6.03
N ALA A 16 1.47 5.22 -6.43
CA ALA A 16 0.60 4.64 -7.44
C ALA A 16 -0.86 4.61 -6.96
N LEU A 17 -1.08 4.16 -5.72
CA LEU A 17 -2.41 4.19 -5.10
C LEU A 17 -3.00 5.61 -5.06
N ASP A 18 -2.22 6.59 -4.61
CA ASP A 18 -2.64 7.99 -4.49
C ASP A 18 -2.96 8.66 -5.83
N ARG A 19 -2.39 8.16 -6.94
CA ARG A 19 -2.59 8.68 -8.29
C ARG A 19 -3.63 7.90 -9.10
N GLY A 20 -4.14 6.79 -8.56
CA GLY A 20 -4.99 5.87 -9.31
C GLY A 20 -4.25 5.09 -10.41
N ASP A 21 -2.94 4.91 -10.30
CA ASP A 21 -2.15 4.12 -11.25
C ASP A 21 -2.25 2.62 -10.91
N VAL A 22 -3.22 1.96 -11.56
CA VAL A 22 -3.58 0.57 -11.31
C VAL A 22 -2.44 -0.39 -11.67
N GLU A 23 -1.80 -0.21 -12.83
CA GLU A 23 -0.78 -1.15 -13.30
C GLU A 23 0.47 -1.12 -12.42
N THR A 24 0.95 0.09 -12.10
CA THR A 24 2.12 0.25 -11.22
C THR A 24 1.85 -0.32 -9.83
N LEU A 25 0.63 -0.14 -9.31
CA LEU A 25 0.25 -0.71 -8.02
C LEU A 25 0.28 -2.24 -8.06
N VAL A 26 -0.31 -2.86 -9.09
CA VAL A 26 -0.36 -4.32 -9.23
C VAL A 26 1.05 -4.93 -9.38
N ASP A 27 1.94 -4.30 -10.15
CA ASP A 27 3.34 -4.78 -10.31
C ASP A 27 4.17 -4.72 -9.02
N CYS A 28 3.75 -3.92 -8.02
CA CYS A 28 4.38 -3.94 -6.70
C CYS A 28 4.19 -5.27 -5.95
N PHE A 29 3.28 -6.14 -6.38
CA PHE A 29 2.99 -7.42 -5.74
C PHE A 29 3.49 -8.60 -6.56
N THR A 30 3.89 -9.69 -5.90
CA THR A 30 4.05 -10.97 -6.58
C THR A 30 2.71 -11.41 -7.19
N PRO A 31 2.69 -12.26 -8.24
CA PRO A 31 1.45 -12.68 -8.89
C PRO A 31 0.40 -13.27 -7.94
N ASP A 32 0.88 -13.94 -6.89
CA ASP A 32 0.11 -14.56 -5.82
C ASP A 32 0.05 -13.71 -4.53
N GLY A 33 0.57 -12.49 -4.56
CA GLY A 33 0.70 -11.61 -3.40
C GLY A 33 -0.64 -11.16 -2.81
N SER A 34 -0.62 -10.68 -1.57
CA SER A 34 -1.83 -10.28 -0.87
C SER A 34 -1.72 -8.91 -0.18
N LEU A 35 -2.87 -8.26 -0.06
CA LEU A 35 -3.08 -7.05 0.71
C LEU A 35 -4.23 -7.29 1.70
N ASP A 36 -4.01 -6.93 2.95
CA ASP A 36 -5.03 -6.97 4.01
C ASP A 36 -5.08 -5.63 4.75
N SER A 37 -6.27 -5.17 5.06
CA SER A 37 -6.49 -4.00 5.88
C SER A 37 -7.91 -4.01 6.47
N PRO A 38 -8.06 -3.66 7.75
CA PRO A 38 -9.38 -3.53 8.39
C PRO A 38 -10.34 -2.59 7.65
N ALA A 39 -9.80 -1.59 6.95
CA ALA A 39 -10.59 -0.55 6.29
C ALA A 39 -11.06 -0.91 4.88
N VAL A 40 -10.39 -1.86 4.21
CA VAL A 40 -10.62 -2.16 2.77
C VAL A 40 -10.78 -3.64 2.46
N GLY A 41 -10.65 -4.50 3.47
CA GLY A 41 -10.75 -5.95 3.36
C GLY A 41 -9.49 -6.63 2.82
N GLN A 42 -9.65 -7.92 2.50
CA GLN A 42 -8.59 -8.81 2.03
C GLN A 42 -8.63 -8.98 0.51
N HIS A 43 -7.46 -8.89 -0.12
CA HIS A 43 -7.28 -9.00 -1.57
C HIS A 43 -6.09 -9.92 -1.86
N SER A 44 -6.33 -11.02 -2.55
CA SER A 44 -5.31 -12.03 -2.85
C SER A 44 -5.17 -12.26 -4.35
N GLY A 45 -3.93 -12.21 -4.84
CA GLY A 45 -3.58 -12.29 -6.25
C GLY A 45 -3.85 -10.99 -7.02
N HIS A 46 -3.17 -10.88 -8.17
CA HIS A 46 -3.24 -9.68 -9.02
C HIS A 46 -4.67 -9.28 -9.42
N ALA A 47 -5.57 -10.24 -9.66
CA ALA A 47 -6.96 -9.92 -10.04
C ALA A 47 -7.71 -9.15 -8.92
N ALA A 48 -7.59 -9.61 -7.67
CA ALA A 48 -8.23 -8.94 -6.53
C ALA A 48 -7.56 -7.59 -6.22
N ILE A 49 -6.22 -7.54 -6.28
CA ILE A 49 -5.45 -6.32 -6.05
C ILE A 49 -5.75 -5.26 -7.11
N ARG A 50 -5.94 -5.66 -8.36
CA ARG A 50 -6.39 -4.79 -9.44
C ARG A 50 -7.78 -4.20 -9.16
N ALA A 51 -8.74 -5.03 -8.77
CA ALA A 51 -10.08 -4.55 -8.42
C ALA A 51 -10.05 -3.56 -7.23
N PHE A 52 -9.18 -3.82 -6.25
CA PHE A 52 -8.86 -2.87 -5.18
C PHE A 52 -8.33 -1.55 -5.75
N ALA A 53 -7.28 -1.58 -6.58
CA ALA A 53 -6.66 -0.39 -7.12
C ALA A 53 -7.61 0.44 -7.99
N GLU A 54 -8.42 -0.21 -8.82
CA GLU A 54 -9.44 0.45 -9.65
C GLU A 54 -10.50 1.19 -8.81
N ARG A 55 -10.83 0.66 -7.62
CA ARG A 55 -11.73 1.34 -6.68
C ARG A 55 -11.16 2.68 -6.22
N PHE A 56 -9.87 2.72 -5.90
CA PHE A 56 -9.17 3.94 -5.51
C PHE A 56 -8.91 4.87 -6.70
N ALA A 57 -8.69 4.35 -7.91
CA ALA A 57 -8.62 5.15 -9.12
C ALA A 57 -9.95 5.89 -9.37
N ARG A 58 -11.09 5.19 -9.29
CA ARG A 58 -12.43 5.82 -9.39
C ARG A 58 -12.68 6.84 -8.28
N PHE A 59 -12.20 6.58 -7.06
CA PHE A 59 -12.28 7.54 -5.97
C PHE A 59 -11.49 8.82 -6.29
N HIS A 60 -10.29 8.67 -6.87
CA HIS A 60 -9.46 9.78 -7.31
C HIS A 60 -10.13 10.61 -8.41
N GLU A 61 -10.66 9.96 -9.44
CA GLU A 61 -11.39 10.60 -10.55
C GLU A 61 -12.60 11.42 -10.07
N ARG A 62 -13.23 11.01 -8.96
CA ARG A 62 -14.36 11.71 -8.34
C ARG A 62 -13.94 12.88 -7.43
N GLY A 63 -12.68 13.28 -7.48
CA GLY A 63 -12.12 14.41 -6.72
C GLY A 63 -11.71 14.07 -5.29
N GLY A 64 -11.63 12.78 -4.94
CA GLY A 64 -11.00 12.34 -3.70
C GLY A 64 -9.47 12.34 -3.85
N GLN A 65 -8.75 12.67 -2.79
CA GLN A 65 -7.29 12.56 -2.78
C GLN A 65 -6.82 11.94 -1.48
N LEU A 66 -6.09 10.85 -1.58
CA LEU A 66 -5.30 10.31 -0.48
C LEU A 66 -3.87 10.84 -0.56
N ARG A 67 -3.26 11.03 0.60
CA ARG A 67 -1.82 11.20 0.73
C ARG A 67 -1.31 10.22 1.74
N HIS A 68 -0.60 9.21 1.24
CA HIS A 68 0.14 8.27 2.05
C HIS A 68 1.47 8.89 2.46
N VAL A 69 1.66 9.03 3.77
CA VAL A 69 2.94 9.39 4.38
C VAL A 69 3.41 8.19 5.16
N ILE A 70 4.53 7.63 4.74
CA ILE A 70 5.19 6.52 5.44
C ILE A 70 6.49 7.00 6.06
N SER A 71 6.81 6.48 7.24
CA SER A 71 8.04 6.79 7.94
C SER A 71 8.56 5.59 8.72
N ASN A 72 9.78 5.70 9.24
CA ASN A 72 10.37 4.69 10.12
C ASN A 72 10.41 3.29 9.48
N LEU A 73 10.75 3.23 8.17
CA LEU A 73 10.87 1.96 7.45
C LEU A 73 12.03 1.14 8.04
N ALA A 74 11.68 0.04 8.71
CA ALA A 74 12.60 -0.95 9.25
C ALA A 74 12.56 -2.19 8.36
N VAL A 75 13.74 -2.72 8.00
CA VAL A 75 13.87 -3.84 7.05
C VAL A 75 14.93 -4.84 7.53
N THR A 76 14.52 -6.10 7.63
CA THR A 76 15.39 -7.27 7.83
C THR A 76 15.44 -8.06 6.53
N ILE A 77 16.63 -8.34 5.99
CA ILE A 77 16.81 -8.99 4.69
C ILE A 77 17.57 -10.30 4.91
N GLU A 78 17.06 -11.38 4.32
CA GLU A 78 17.62 -12.73 4.35
C GLU A 78 17.65 -13.29 2.92
N GLY A 79 18.74 -12.99 2.20
CA GLY A 79 18.87 -13.34 0.78
C GLY A 79 17.79 -12.67 -0.08
N GLU A 80 16.99 -13.48 -0.76
CA GLU A 80 15.91 -13.02 -1.66
C GLU A 80 14.57 -12.82 -0.92
N ARG A 81 14.58 -12.78 0.41
CA ARG A 81 13.41 -12.53 1.27
C ARG A 81 13.69 -11.37 2.21
N ALA A 82 12.65 -10.63 2.58
CA ALA A 82 12.75 -9.60 3.60
C ALA A 82 11.43 -9.42 4.36
N GLN A 83 11.54 -9.02 5.61
CA GLN A 83 10.42 -8.50 6.40
C GLN A 83 10.61 -7.01 6.57
N ALA A 84 9.52 -6.26 6.42
CA ALA A 84 9.55 -4.81 6.55
C ALA A 84 8.34 -4.28 7.31
N THR A 85 8.57 -3.25 8.12
CA THR A 85 7.53 -2.49 8.81
C THR A 85 7.75 -1.00 8.62
N CYS A 86 6.68 -0.21 8.59
CA CYS A 86 6.78 1.26 8.61
C CYS A 86 5.49 1.85 9.18
N TYR A 87 5.58 3.07 9.70
CA TYR A 87 4.40 3.82 10.11
C TYR A 87 3.63 4.31 8.88
N LEU A 88 2.31 4.39 9.04
CA LEU A 88 1.36 4.83 8.04
C LEU A 88 0.55 5.98 8.60
N LEU A 89 0.60 7.11 7.91
CA LEU A 89 -0.35 8.21 8.06
C LEU A 89 -1.03 8.44 6.72
N ASN A 90 -2.36 8.55 6.75
CA ASN A 90 -3.15 8.85 5.58
C ASN A 90 -3.93 10.15 5.78
N ILE A 91 -3.71 11.11 4.89
CA ILE A 91 -4.52 12.32 4.84
C ILE A 91 -5.53 12.13 3.70
N LEU A 92 -6.81 12.20 4.03
CA LEU A 92 -7.88 12.18 3.05
C LEU A 92 -8.34 13.61 2.77
N THR A 93 -8.41 14.00 1.51
CA THR A 93 -8.96 15.28 1.07
C THR A 93 -10.13 15.07 0.13
N ARG A 94 -11.26 15.72 0.42
CA ARG A 94 -12.47 15.71 -0.42
C ARG A 94 -13.28 16.98 -0.19
N ASN A 95 -13.87 17.54 -1.25
CA ASN A 95 -14.72 18.74 -1.17
C ASN A 95 -14.04 19.91 -0.42
N GLY A 96 -12.73 20.10 -0.63
CA GLY A 96 -11.93 21.16 -0.01
C GLY A 96 -11.62 20.96 1.47
N LYS A 97 -11.95 19.80 2.07
CA LYS A 97 -11.62 19.47 3.46
C LYS A 97 -10.59 18.35 3.50
N SER A 98 -9.63 18.46 4.41
CA SER A 98 -8.62 17.45 4.68
C SER A 98 -8.76 16.93 6.11
N GLU A 99 -8.66 15.62 6.28
CA GLU A 99 -8.66 14.96 7.59
C GLU A 99 -7.57 13.88 7.66
N LEU A 100 -7.06 13.66 8.86
CA LEU A 100 -6.16 12.56 9.14
C LEU A 100 -7.00 11.32 9.46
N LEU A 101 -6.82 10.26 8.68
CA LEU A 101 -7.41 8.95 8.96
C LEU A 101 -6.66 8.25 10.10
N ALA A 102 -7.20 7.13 10.61
CA ALA A 102 -6.53 6.38 11.66
C ALA A 102 -5.07 6.07 11.29
N PRO A 103 -4.11 6.50 12.13
CA PRO A 103 -2.73 6.07 11.99
C PRO A 103 -2.60 4.55 12.14
N GLY A 104 -1.48 4.05 11.68
CA GLY A 104 -1.14 2.65 11.87
C GLY A 104 0.23 2.32 11.36
N ARG A 105 0.40 1.07 10.97
CA ARG A 105 1.64 0.58 10.37
C ARG A 105 1.37 -0.45 9.28
N TYR A 106 2.32 -0.56 8.36
CA TYR A 106 2.44 -1.73 7.51
C TYR A 106 3.28 -2.80 8.18
N GLU A 107 2.87 -4.05 7.98
CA GLU A 107 3.68 -5.26 8.21
C GLU A 107 3.72 -6.06 6.92
N CYS A 108 4.93 -6.27 6.38
CA CYS A 108 5.13 -6.75 5.03
C CYS A 108 6.13 -7.91 4.97
N ASP A 109 5.80 -8.90 4.16
CA ASP A 109 6.72 -9.93 3.68
C ASP A 109 7.04 -9.65 2.21
N LEU A 110 8.33 -9.59 1.88
CA LEU A 110 8.83 -9.22 0.57
C LEU A 110 9.63 -10.36 -0.02
N VAL A 111 9.56 -10.48 -1.34
CA VAL A 111 10.36 -11.43 -2.12
C VAL A 111 11.05 -10.68 -3.25
N LYS A 112 12.33 -10.98 -3.45
CA LYS A 112 13.09 -10.55 -4.61
C LYS A 112 12.97 -11.63 -5.69
N SER A 113 12.56 -11.23 -6.88
CA SER A 113 12.50 -12.09 -8.05
C SER A 113 13.01 -11.33 -9.26
N GLU A 114 13.94 -11.94 -10.01
CA GLU A 114 14.56 -11.32 -11.18
C GLU A 114 15.15 -9.93 -10.86
N GLY A 115 15.77 -9.80 -9.68
CA GLY A 115 16.37 -8.53 -9.22
C GLY A 115 15.39 -7.51 -8.61
N ASN A 116 14.08 -7.76 -8.67
CA ASN A 116 13.06 -6.81 -8.23
C ASN A 116 12.36 -7.27 -6.94
N TRP A 117 12.33 -6.39 -5.94
CA TRP A 117 11.55 -6.59 -4.72
C TRP A 117 10.07 -6.34 -4.96
N ARG A 118 9.23 -7.23 -4.45
CA ARG A 118 7.77 -7.14 -4.49
C ARG A 118 7.14 -7.58 -3.17
N PHE A 119 5.94 -7.07 -2.90
CA PHE A 119 5.12 -7.52 -1.78
C PHE A 119 4.59 -8.93 -2.03
N ARG A 120 4.93 -9.86 -1.14
CA ARG A 120 4.27 -11.17 -1.06
C ARG A 120 3.04 -11.09 -0.16
N ARG A 121 3.13 -10.33 0.93
CA ARG A 121 2.05 -10.04 1.86
C ARG A 121 2.22 -8.62 2.39
N ARG A 122 1.14 -7.84 2.44
CA ARG A 122 1.11 -6.48 2.99
C ARG A 122 -0.12 -6.28 3.87
N VAL A 123 0.08 -6.12 5.17
CA VAL A 123 -1.01 -5.95 6.12
C VAL A 123 -0.97 -4.57 6.77
N VAL A 124 -2.14 -3.97 6.93
CA VAL A 124 -2.33 -2.75 7.71
C VAL A 124 -2.79 -3.11 9.10
N ILE A 125 -2.08 -2.61 10.12
CA ILE A 125 -2.55 -2.60 11.50
C ILE A 125 -2.86 -1.14 11.84
N LEU A 126 -4.12 -0.85 12.16
CA LEU A 126 -4.58 0.47 12.57
C LEU A 126 -4.59 0.59 14.09
N ASP A 127 -4.38 1.80 14.59
CA ASP A 127 -4.38 2.07 16.03
C ASP A 127 -5.81 2.12 16.62
N HIS A 128 -6.82 2.26 15.75
CA HIS A 128 -8.25 2.17 16.07
C HIS A 128 -9.07 1.88 14.81
N ASP A 129 -10.32 1.44 15.01
CA ASP A 129 -11.25 1.12 13.92
C ASP A 129 -11.64 2.36 13.10
N ILE A 130 -11.84 2.16 11.79
CA ILE A 130 -12.33 3.19 10.87
C ILE A 130 -13.29 2.62 9.84
N THR A 131 -14.11 3.50 9.30
CA THR A 131 -14.91 3.26 8.08
C THR A 131 -14.47 4.25 7.01
N LEU A 132 -14.25 3.77 5.79
CA LEU A 132 -13.94 4.63 4.63
C LEU A 132 -15.18 4.80 3.76
N ASP A 133 -15.94 5.85 4.02
CA ASP A 133 -17.18 6.11 3.27
C ASP A 133 -16.90 6.55 1.83
N GLY A 134 -17.50 5.83 0.87
CA GLY A 134 -17.49 6.20 -0.55
C GLY A 134 -16.21 5.84 -1.30
N ILE A 135 -15.39 4.94 -0.73
CA ILE A 135 -14.32 4.22 -1.44
C ILE A 135 -14.79 2.82 -1.78
#